data_AF-A0A367AIV7-F1
#
_entry.id   AF-A0A367AIV7-F1
#
_cell.length_a   1.000
_cell.length_b   1.000
_cell.length_c   1.000
_cell.angle_alpha   90.00
_cell.angle_beta   90.00
_cell.angle_gamma   90.00
#
_symmetry.space_group_name_H-M   'P 1'
#
loop_
_entity.id
_entity.type
_entity.pdbx_description
1 polymer ?
#
loop_
_entity_poly.entity_id
_entity_poly.type
_entity_poly.pdbx_seq_one_letter_code
_entity_poly.pdbx_strand_id
1 'polypeptide(L)'
;MARPPAFPAEEKVRIVLSILAGEVTVAEAARRAKVSEQSVGNWKRQFLDAGKTGLLAGKSGPSTREAQLEAEVSELTQALGEAAVELRVWKKSAEGRLGPSRTSR
;
A
#
# COMPACT_ATOMS: atom_id res chain seq x y z
N MET A 1 13.63 -21.17 4.56
CA MET A 1 13.62 -20.91 6.02
C MET A 1 12.48 -19.96 6.35
N ALA A 2 11.70 -20.23 7.39
CA ALA A 2 10.62 -19.32 7.81
C ALA A 2 11.23 -18.03 8.39
N ARG A 3 10.72 -16.87 7.97
CA ARG A 3 11.11 -15.57 8.55
C ARG A 3 10.72 -15.57 10.04
N PRO A 4 11.61 -15.22 10.97
CA PRO A 4 11.25 -15.09 12.38
C PRO A 4 10.04 -14.17 12.54
N PRO A 5 9.15 -14.43 13.51
CA PRO A 5 8.00 -13.57 13.75
C PRO A 5 8.48 -12.14 13.98
N ALA A 6 7.94 -11.22 13.18
CA ALA A 6 8.27 -9.82 13.30
C ALA A 6 7.78 -9.30 14.66
N PHE A 7 8.67 -8.65 15.41
CA PHE A 7 8.28 -7.99 16.66
C PHE A 7 7.15 -6.96 16.35
N PRO A 8 6.03 -6.96 17.11
CA PRO A 8 4.85 -6.16 16.79
C PRO A 8 5.17 -4.66 16.65
N ALA A 9 4.56 -3.99 15.67
CA ALA A 9 4.87 -2.60 15.36
C ALA A 9 4.49 -1.66 16.52
N GLU A 10 3.32 -1.87 17.11
CA GLU A 10 2.77 -1.10 18.23
C GLU A 10 3.67 -1.19 19.46
N GLU A 11 4.27 -2.35 19.69
CA GLU A 11 5.19 -2.55 20.80
C GLU A 11 6.53 -1.85 20.57
N LYS A 12 7.06 -1.85 19.34
CA LYS A 12 8.25 -1.03 18.98
C LYS A 12 7.98 0.44 19.22
N VAL A 13 6.81 0.94 18.81
CA VAL A 13 6.42 2.34 19.01
C VAL A 13 6.39 2.67 20.50
N ARG A 14 5.74 1.84 21.32
CA ARG A 14 5.69 2.07 22.78
C ARG A 14 7.09 2.12 23.39
N ILE A 15 7.97 1.18 23.03
CA ILE A 15 9.36 1.15 23.51
C ILE A 15 10.10 2.42 23.11
N VAL A 16 10.01 2.83 21.84
CA VAL A 16 10.68 4.04 21.34
C VAL A 16 10.18 5.28 22.06
N LEU A 17 8.87 5.41 22.29
CA LEU A 17 8.29 6.54 23.01
C LEU A 17 8.77 6.61 24.47
N SER A 18 8.80 5.50 25.20
CA SER A 18 9.35 5.48 26.57
C SER A 18 10.84 5.83 26.61
N ILE A 19 11.63 5.44 25.60
CA ILE A 19 13.04 5.86 25.49
C ILE A 19 13.15 7.36 25.22
N LEU A 20 12.30 7.92 24.35
CA LEU A 20 12.29 9.36 24.05
C LEU A 20 11.80 10.20 25.24
N ALA A 21 10.87 9.68 26.04
CA ALA A 21 10.41 10.28 27.28
C ALA A 21 11.45 10.19 28.41
N GLY A 22 12.52 9.42 28.24
CA GLY A 22 13.55 9.20 29.27
C GLY A 22 13.14 8.22 30.38
N GLU A 23 12.03 7.51 30.23
CA GLU A 23 11.50 6.55 31.21
C GLU A 23 12.34 5.26 31.27
N VAL A 24 12.93 4.87 30.14
CA VAL A 24 13.79 3.69 30.02
C VAL A 24 14.96 3.96 29.09
N THR A 25 16.10 3.37 29.39
CA THR A 25 17.26 3.40 28.49
C THR A 25 17.11 2.38 27.36
N VAL A 26 17.90 2.54 26.28
CA VAL A 26 17.98 1.56 25.19
C VAL A 26 18.36 0.17 25.71
N ALA A 27 19.32 0.09 26.64
CA ALA A 27 19.78 -1.15 27.25
C ALA A 27 18.71 -1.84 28.11
N GLU A 28 17.93 -1.07 28.88
CA GLU A 28 16.81 -1.61 29.65
C GLU A 28 15.68 -2.11 28.76
N ALA A 29 15.33 -1.33 27.73
CA ALA A 29 14.32 -1.71 26.75
C ALA A 29 14.70 -3.00 26.02
N ALA A 30 15.95 -3.11 25.55
CA ALA A 30 16.48 -4.29 24.88
C ALA A 30 16.37 -5.55 25.75
N ARG A 31 16.75 -5.45 27.04
CA ARG A 31 16.64 -6.56 28.00
C ARG A 31 15.18 -6.96 28.24
N ARG A 32 14.27 -6.00 28.46
CA ARG A 32 12.84 -6.28 28.70
C ARG A 32 12.17 -6.94 27.50
N ALA A 33 12.46 -6.43 26.30
CA ALA A 33 11.91 -6.92 25.04
C ALA A 33 12.64 -8.16 24.48
N LYS A 34 13.72 -8.61 25.14
CA LYS A 34 14.57 -9.75 24.71
C LYS A 34 15.10 -9.59 23.27
N VAL A 35 15.52 -8.38 22.92
CA VAL A 35 16.13 -8.03 21.63
C VAL A 35 17.49 -7.38 21.83
N SER A 36 18.28 -7.24 20.77
CA SER A 36 19.56 -6.53 20.86
C SER A 36 19.37 -5.02 21.01
N GLU A 37 20.29 -4.36 21.71
CA GLU A 37 20.35 -2.88 21.79
C GLU A 37 20.42 -2.23 20.41
N GLN A 38 21.13 -2.87 19.46
CA GLN A 38 21.18 -2.43 18.07
C GLN A 38 19.79 -2.41 17.42
N SER A 39 18.94 -3.42 17.69
CA SER A 39 17.57 -3.46 17.16
C SER A 39 16.75 -2.28 17.68
N VAL A 40 16.82 -2.02 18.99
CA VAL A 40 16.13 -0.90 19.63
C VAL A 40 16.66 0.45 19.13
N GLY A 41 17.98 0.59 19.00
CA GLY A 41 18.61 1.76 18.41
C GLY A 41 18.18 2.00 16.96
N ASN A 42 18.00 0.94 16.18
CA ASN A 42 17.48 1.02 14.82
C ASN A 42 16.03 1.49 14.79
N TRP A 43 15.17 1.00 15.68
CA TRP A 43 13.78 1.46 15.76
C TRP A 43 13.69 2.93 16.15
N LYS A 44 14.48 3.37 17.13
CA LYS A 44 14.56 4.79 17.54
C LYS A 44 14.96 5.68 16.37
N ARG A 45 15.98 5.28 15.61
CA ARG A 45 16.45 6.03 14.43
C ARG A 45 15.37 6.12 13.35
N GLN A 46 14.79 4.99 12.97
CA GLN A 46 13.72 4.93 11.97
C GLN A 46 12.52 5.80 12.36
N PHE A 47 12.12 5.78 13.63
CA PHE A 47 11.03 6.59 14.14
C PHE A 47 11.33 8.10 14.04
N LEU A 48 12.53 8.53 14.42
CA LEU A 48 12.94 9.93 14.33
C LEU A 48 13.08 10.40 12.87
N ASP A 49 13.66 9.59 12.00
CA ASP A 49 13.82 9.89 10.57
C ASP A 49 12.46 10.01 9.87
N ALA A 50 11.54 9.10 10.17
CA ALA A 50 10.17 9.16 9.66
C ALA A 50 9.41 10.37 10.22
N GLY A 51 9.56 10.67 11.51
CA GLY A 51 8.96 11.85 12.14
C GLY A 51 9.47 13.16 11.52
N LYS A 52 10.79 13.27 11.29
CA LYS A 52 11.39 14.43 10.60
C LYS A 52 10.89 14.55 9.17
N THR A 53 10.85 13.44 8.42
CA THR A 53 10.33 13.42 7.05
C THR A 53 8.87 13.89 7.02
N GLY A 54 8.03 13.39 7.92
CA GLY A 54 6.62 13.80 8.02
C GLY A 54 6.45 15.29 8.35
N LEU A 55 7.26 15.82 9.27
CA LEU A 55 7.21 17.25 9.62
C LEU A 55 7.67 18.15 8.46
N LEU A 56 8.69 17.73 7.70
CA LEU A 56 9.18 18.47 6.54
C LEU A 56 8.22 18.40 5.34
N ALA A 57 7.60 17.25 5.11
CA ALA A 57 6.61 17.07 4.06
C ALA A 57 5.30 17.85 4.35
N GLY A 58 5.02 18.15 5.63
CA GLY A 58 3.80 18.84 6.06
C GLY A 58 2.55 17.96 5.89
N LYS A 59 1.38 18.59 5.67
CA LYS A 59 0.21 17.89 5.13
C LYS A 59 0.44 17.62 3.64
N SER A 60 1.40 16.77 3.32
CA SER A 60 1.54 16.25 1.96
C SER A 60 0.27 15.47 1.64
N GLY A 61 -0.38 15.82 0.52
CA GLY A 61 -1.48 15.06 -0.05
C GLY A 61 -1.08 13.62 -0.40
N PRO A 62 -1.87 12.90 -1.22
CA PRO A 62 -1.54 11.53 -1.60
C PRO A 62 -0.06 11.42 -1.99
N SER A 63 0.62 10.38 -1.51
CA SER A 63 2.02 10.14 -1.86
C SER A 63 2.16 10.20 -3.38
N THR A 64 3.33 10.60 -3.90
CA THR A 64 3.56 10.64 -5.35
C THR A 64 3.20 9.30 -6.02
N ARG A 65 3.34 8.19 -5.29
CA ARG A 65 2.92 6.87 -5.73
C ARG A 65 1.41 6.67 -5.75
N GLU A 66 0.69 7.12 -4.73
CA GLU A 66 -0.78 7.07 -4.71
C GLU A 66 -1.36 7.91 -5.84
N ALA A 67 -0.86 9.13 -6.07
CA ALA A 67 -1.30 9.97 -7.19
C ALA A 67 -1.02 9.31 -8.56
N GLN A 68 0.13 8.64 -8.72
CA GLN A 68 0.42 7.86 -9.94
C GLN A 68 -0.54 6.69 -10.12
N LEU A 69 -0.83 5.96 -9.03
CA LEU A 69 -1.76 4.83 -9.07
C LEU A 69 -3.18 5.28 -9.38
N GLU A 70 -3.63 6.41 -8.82
CA GLU A 70 -4.94 6.99 -9.14
C GLU A 70 -5.05 7.36 -10.62
N ALA A 71 -4.00 7.95 -11.20
CA ALA A 71 -3.94 8.26 -12.63
C ALA A 71 -3.98 6.99 -13.49
N GLU A 72 -3.21 5.96 -13.13
CA GLU A 72 -3.18 4.67 -13.82
C GLU A 72 -4.53 3.95 -13.76
N VAL A 73 -5.19 3.96 -12.60
CA VAL A 73 -6.55 3.40 -12.43
C VAL A 73 -7.54 4.14 -13.31
N SER A 74 -7.46 5.47 -13.39
CA SER A 74 -8.33 6.28 -14.26
C SER A 74 -8.14 5.91 -15.73
N GLU A 75 -6.89 5.80 -16.20
CA GLU A 75 -6.55 5.44 -17.58
C GLU A 75 -7.05 4.04 -17.94
N LEU A 76 -6.77 3.05 -17.09
CA LEU A 76 -7.22 1.68 -17.28
C LEU A 76 -8.75 1.54 -17.28
N THR A 77 -9.43 2.31 -16.42
CA THR A 77 -10.90 2.32 -16.36
C THR A 77 -11.50 2.86 -17.65
N GLN A 78 -10.92 3.92 -18.21
CA GLN A 78 -11.35 4.48 -19.48
C GLN A 78 -11.16 3.47 -20.62
N ALA A 79 -9.96 2.90 -20.76
CA ALA A 79 -9.66 1.92 -21.80
C ALA A 79 -10.57 0.69 -21.72
N LEU A 80 -10.87 0.21 -20.51
CA LEU A 80 -11.80 -0.89 -20.30
C LEU A 80 -13.23 -0.52 -20.74
N GLY A 81 -13.67 0.71 -20.47
CA GLY A 81 -14.97 1.22 -20.91
C GLY A 81 -15.09 1.27 -22.43
N GLU A 82 -14.06 1.76 -23.12
CA GLU A 82 -13.99 1.82 -24.58
C GLU A 82 -14.05 0.42 -25.19
N ALA A 83 -13.22 -0.51 -24.71
CA ALA A 83 -13.24 -1.90 -25.17
C ALA A 83 -14.59 -2.59 -24.92
N ALA A 84 -15.25 -2.32 -23.79
CA ALA A 84 -16.58 -2.86 -23.49
C ALA A 84 -17.65 -2.35 -24.46
N VAL A 85 -17.56 -1.09 -24.90
CA VAL A 85 -18.45 -0.53 -25.92
C VAL A 85 -18.20 -1.19 -27.27
N GLU A 86 -16.95 -1.32 -27.70
CA GLU A 86 -16.60 -1.98 -28.97
C GLU A 86 -17.11 -3.42 -29.01
N LEU A 87 -16.90 -4.18 -27.93
CA LEU A 87 -17.41 -5.55 -27.82
C LEU A 87 -18.93 -5.62 -27.93
N ARG A 88 -19.65 -4.67 -27.33
CA ARG A 88 -21.12 -4.61 -27.42
C ARG A 88 -21.58 -4.31 -28.85
N VAL A 89 -20.92 -3.39 -29.53
CA VAL A 89 -21.22 -3.05 -30.93
C VAL A 89 -20.96 -4.25 -31.85
N TRP A 90 -19.82 -4.93 -31.65
CA TRP A 90 -19.47 -6.13 -32.40
C TRP A 90 -20.50 -7.25 -32.23
N LYS A 91 -20.89 -7.55 -30.99
CA LYS A 91 -21.92 -8.56 -30.70
C LYS A 91 -23.26 -8.23 -31.37
N LYS A 92 -23.75 -7.00 -31.21
CA LYS A 92 -24.99 -6.55 -31.85
C LYS A 92 -24.92 -6.59 -33.38
N SER A 93 -23.77 -6.25 -33.96
CA SER A 93 -23.56 -6.30 -35.42
C SER A 93 -23.42 -7.73 -35.94
N ALA A 94 -22.92 -8.68 -35.14
CA ALA A 94 -22.91 -10.09 -35.47
C ALA A 94 -24.35 -10.67 -35.46
N GLU A 95 -25.15 -10.31 -34.47
CA GLU A 95 -26.58 -10.67 -34.40
C GLU A 95 -27.38 -10.15 -35.60
N GLY A 96 -27.14 -8.90 -36.02
CA GLY A 96 -27.80 -8.32 -37.21
C GLY A 96 -27.39 -8.94 -38.55
N ARG A 97 -26.23 -9.61 -38.62
CA ARG A 97 -25.76 -10.33 -39.82
C ARG A 97 -26.34 -11.73 -39.95
N LEU A 98 -26.88 -12.28 -38.86
CA LEU A 98 -27.66 -13.52 -38.86
C LEU A 98 -29.12 -13.14 -39.12
N GLY A 99 -29.45 -12.77 -40.37
CA GLY A 99 -30.86 -12.59 -40.79
C GLY A 99 -31.68 -13.85 -40.50
N PRO A 100 -33.03 -13.75 -40.34
CA PRO A 100 -33.85 -14.88 -39.92
C PRO A 100 -33.55 -16.09 -40.79
N SER A 101 -33.09 -17.16 -40.14
CA SER A 101 -32.72 -18.41 -40.77
C SER A 101 -33.86 -18.82 -41.70
N ARG A 102 -33.63 -18.81 -43.02
CA ARG A 102 -34.53 -19.47 -43.97
C ARG A 102 -34.39 -20.97 -43.69
N THR A 103 -35.12 -21.45 -42.68
CA THR A 103 -35.36 -22.88 -42.54
C THR A 103 -36.14 -23.29 -43.79
N SER A 104 -35.51 -24.17 -44.56
CA SER A 104 -36.01 -24.64 -45.84
C SER A 104 -37.36 -25.36 -45.67
N ARG A 105 -38.11 -25.29 -46.76
CA ARG A 105 -39.42 -25.88 -47.06
C ARG A 105 -39.57 -27.34 -46.61
#